data_AF-M3TJ97-F1
#
_entry.id   AF-M3TJ97-F1
#
_cell.length_a   1.000
_cell.length_b   1.000
_cell.length_c   1.000
_cell.angle_alpha   90.00
_cell.angle_beta   90.00
_cell.angle_gamma   90.00
#
_symmetry.space_group_name_H-M   'P 1'
#
loop_
_entity.id
_entity.type
_entity.pdbx_description
1 polymer ?
#
loop_
_entity_poly.entity_id
_entity_poly.type
_entity_poly.pdbx_seq_one_letter_code
_entity_poly.pdbx_strand_id
1 'polypeptide(L)'
;HQELAERYDERYANYGYKPMTTRNRRTRFRGPVRADRATSPIRCPNTPYSMRGSQDRPTTTCASRCGCSGTVTLPDSYLPNIRQRNPYGTTKWFKDYYRRNAVESANSQLRDAQPLERGYTRVFGRIKNAFLLGFTIFAHNQRCIVNHFHLRRQNVPPQFPLTHRPLTPDTQAPAPRHTTTRPRAPSG
;
A
#
# COMPACT_ATOMS: atom_id res chain seq x y z
N HIS A 1 13.13 1.25 11.78
CA HIS A 1 12.07 0.54 11.02
C HIS A 1 12.54 -0.79 10.44
N GLN A 2 13.76 -0.91 9.90
CA GLN A 2 14.28 -2.15 9.31
C GLN A 2 14.34 -3.31 10.32
N GLU A 3 14.94 -3.09 11.50
CA GLU A 3 15.01 -4.10 12.57
C GLU A 3 13.63 -4.65 12.99
N LEU A 4 12.63 -3.77 13.11
CA LEU A 4 11.26 -4.20 13.39
C LEU A 4 10.69 -5.04 12.25
N ALA A 5 10.93 -4.65 10.99
CA ALA A 5 10.45 -5.39 9.83
C ALA A 5 11.08 -6.78 9.73
N GLU A 6 12.37 -6.91 10.06
CA GLU A 6 13.08 -8.18 10.14
C GLU A 6 12.46 -9.09 11.21
N ARG A 7 12.17 -8.56 12.41
CA ARG A 7 11.45 -9.31 13.45
C ARG A 7 10.06 -9.77 12.99
N TYR A 8 9.36 -8.96 12.19
CA TYR A 8 8.08 -9.36 11.58
C TYR A 8 8.27 -10.44 10.52
N ASP A 9 9.33 -10.35 9.72
CA ASP A 9 9.67 -11.36 8.71
C ASP A 9 9.98 -12.71 9.35
N GLU A 10 10.80 -12.73 10.40
CA GLU A 10 11.10 -13.93 11.19
C GLU A 10 9.85 -14.53 11.85
N ARG A 11 9.05 -13.68 12.52
CA ARG A 11 7.79 -14.09 13.14
C ARG A 11 6.85 -14.69 12.11
N TYR A 12 6.69 -14.03 10.96
CA TYR A 12 5.81 -14.54 9.93
C TYR A 12 6.36 -15.82 9.30
N ALA A 13 7.67 -15.90 9.04
CA ALA A 13 8.35 -17.09 8.50
C ALA A 13 8.09 -18.33 9.35
N ASN A 14 8.21 -18.20 10.67
CA ASN A 14 8.13 -19.33 11.59
C ASN A 14 6.71 -19.58 12.12
N TYR A 15 5.94 -18.53 12.38
CA TYR A 15 4.72 -18.62 13.20
C TYR A 15 3.44 -18.22 12.45
N GLY A 16 3.55 -17.65 11.26
CA GLY A 16 2.40 -17.20 10.47
C GLY A 16 1.79 -18.29 9.59
N TYR A 17 0.50 -18.13 9.29
CA TYR A 17 -0.16 -18.89 8.23
C TYR A 17 0.44 -18.56 6.87
N LYS A 18 0.76 -19.58 6.06
CA LYS A 18 1.31 -19.40 4.72
C LYS A 18 0.27 -19.66 3.65
N PRO A 19 0.17 -18.80 2.63
CA PRO A 19 -0.63 -19.10 1.46
C PRO A 19 -0.03 -20.31 0.73
N MET A 20 -0.90 -21.21 0.29
CA MET A 20 -0.61 -22.31 -0.63
C MET A 20 -1.18 -21.94 -2.00
N THR A 21 -1.60 -22.95 -2.77
CA THR A 21 -2.23 -22.78 -4.07
C THR A 21 -3.54 -22.00 -3.98
N THR A 22 -3.71 -21.04 -4.88
CA THR A 22 -4.99 -20.41 -5.19
C THR A 22 -5.65 -21.20 -6.33
N ARG A 23 -6.89 -21.68 -6.12
CA ARG A 23 -7.70 -22.36 -7.14
C ARG A 23 -9.14 -21.86 -7.07
N ASN A 24 -9.78 -21.64 -8.22
CA ASN A 24 -11.17 -21.18 -8.31
C ASN A 24 -11.47 -19.95 -7.44
N ARG A 25 -10.59 -18.93 -7.45
CA ARG A 25 -10.69 -17.74 -6.59
C ARG A 25 -10.80 -18.07 -5.09
N ARG A 26 -10.14 -19.13 -4.65
CA ARG A 26 -10.01 -19.49 -3.23
C ARG A 26 -8.55 -19.75 -2.93
N THR A 27 -8.04 -19.14 -1.86
CA THR A 27 -6.67 -19.33 -1.40
C THR A 27 -6.68 -20.19 -0.15
N ARG A 28 -5.90 -21.27 -0.17
CA ARG A 28 -5.67 -22.10 1.01
C ARG A 28 -4.51 -21.54 1.82
N PHE A 29 -4.68 -21.45 3.13
CA PHE A 29 -3.68 -21.01 4.08
C PHE A 29 -3.40 -22.16 5.04
N ARG A 30 -2.14 -22.55 5.16
CA ARG A 30 -1.70 -23.60 6.09
C ARG A 30 -1.12 -22.96 7.34
N GLY A 31 -1.49 -23.51 8.51
CA GLY A 31 -0.96 -23.09 9.79
C GLY A 31 0.56 -23.33 9.94
N PRO A 32 1.15 -22.83 11.04
CA PRO A 32 2.59 -22.93 11.28
C PRO A 32 3.08 -24.35 11.57
N VAL A 33 2.23 -25.21 12.15
CA VAL A 33 2.57 -26.60 12.42
C VAL A 33 2.34 -27.43 11.15
N ARG A 34 3.44 -27.96 10.61
CA ARG A 34 3.48 -28.62 9.31
C ARG A 34 3.89 -30.07 9.47
N ALA A 35 3.02 -30.99 9.08
CA ALA A 35 3.35 -32.42 9.02
C ALA A 35 4.31 -32.75 7.86
N ASP A 36 4.31 -31.93 6.80
CA ASP A 36 5.13 -32.09 5.60
C ASP A 36 6.56 -31.58 5.75
N ARG A 37 6.87 -30.88 6.86
CA ARG A 37 8.23 -30.42 7.16
C ARG A 37 8.86 -31.40 8.15
N ALA A 38 10.12 -31.77 7.91
CA ALA A 38 10.91 -32.62 8.80
C ALA A 38 10.93 -32.11 10.25
N THR A 39 10.70 -30.81 10.48
CA THR A 39 10.47 -30.29 11.82
C THR A 39 9.54 -29.09 11.83
N SER A 40 8.56 -29.08 12.73
CA SER A 40 7.67 -27.91 12.92
C SER A 40 8.41 -26.80 13.67
N PRO A 41 8.20 -25.52 13.33
CA PRO A 41 8.80 -24.39 14.04
C PRO A 41 8.18 -24.11 15.42
N ILE A 42 6.97 -24.62 15.67
CA ILE A 42 6.22 -24.47 16.93
C ILE A 42 5.75 -25.84 17.40
N ARG A 43 5.57 -25.99 18.71
CA ARG A 43 4.91 -27.14 19.35
C ARG A 43 3.47 -26.76 19.76
N CYS A 44 2.42 -27.37 19.15
CA CYS A 44 1.03 -27.28 19.64
C CYS A 44 0.65 -28.58 20.38
N PRO A 45 0.14 -28.52 21.63
CA PRO A 45 -0.35 -29.69 22.35
C PRO A 45 -1.40 -30.49 21.58
N ASN A 46 -2.27 -29.83 20.82
CA ASN A 46 -3.29 -30.50 20.00
C ASN A 46 -2.73 -31.16 18.72
N THR A 47 -1.43 -31.12 18.48
CA THR A 47 -0.81 -31.77 17.32
C THR A 47 0.39 -32.61 17.78
N PRO A 48 0.18 -33.91 18.10
CA PRO A 48 1.20 -34.78 18.69
C PRO A 48 2.52 -34.81 17.91
N TYR A 49 2.44 -34.74 16.57
CA TYR A 49 3.61 -34.67 15.70
C TYR A 49 4.57 -33.53 16.07
N SER A 50 4.03 -32.35 16.38
CA SER A 50 4.83 -31.17 16.70
C SER A 50 5.50 -31.24 18.08
N MET A 51 4.88 -31.99 19.00
CA MET A 51 5.40 -32.18 20.35
C MET A 51 6.63 -33.10 20.38
N ARG A 52 6.77 -33.99 19.39
CA ARG A 52 7.93 -34.90 19.23
C ARG A 52 9.21 -34.22 18.71
N GLY A 53 9.12 -32.97 18.24
CA GLY A 53 10.28 -32.20 17.77
C GLY A 53 11.14 -31.63 18.91
N SER A 54 12.22 -30.92 18.57
CA SER A 54 13.13 -30.31 19.58
C SER A 54 12.37 -29.47 20.61
N GLN A 55 12.78 -29.61 21.87
CA GLN A 55 12.28 -28.90 23.04
C GLN A 55 12.65 -27.40 23.03
N ASP A 56 13.66 -26.99 22.25
CA ASP A 56 14.09 -25.58 22.13
C ASP A 56 13.03 -24.68 21.46
N ARG A 57 11.99 -25.29 20.88
CA ARG A 57 10.95 -24.57 20.16
C ARG A 57 9.84 -24.10 21.09
N PRO A 58 9.28 -22.90 20.83
CA PRO A 58 8.21 -22.36 21.65
C PRO A 58 6.99 -23.28 21.60
N THR A 59 6.42 -23.53 22.78
CA THR A 59 5.19 -24.31 22.94
C THR A 59 4.01 -23.35 23.06
N THR A 60 2.98 -23.54 22.24
CA THR A 60 1.78 -22.70 22.29
C THR A 60 0.92 -23.04 23.49
N THR A 61 0.26 -22.04 24.04
CA THR A 61 -0.73 -22.16 25.13
C THR A 61 -2.12 -22.59 24.65
N CYS A 62 -2.22 -23.22 23.48
CA CYS A 62 -3.52 -23.50 22.89
C CYS A 62 -4.30 -24.56 23.67
N ALA A 63 -5.54 -24.22 24.06
CA ALA A 63 -6.55 -25.14 24.58
C ALA A 63 -7.20 -25.98 23.44
N SER A 64 -8.25 -26.75 23.76
CA SER A 64 -8.97 -27.58 22.79
C SER A 64 -9.41 -26.77 21.56
N ARG A 65 -9.16 -27.31 20.35
CA ARG A 65 -9.40 -26.71 19.01
C ARG A 65 -8.42 -25.58 18.60
N CYS A 66 -7.10 -25.82 18.64
CA CYS A 66 -6.08 -24.93 18.03
C CYS A 66 -6.04 -25.02 16.50
N GLY A 67 -5.91 -23.87 15.82
CA GLY A 67 -5.69 -23.82 14.37
C GLY A 67 -4.25 -24.10 13.93
N CYS A 68 -3.33 -24.46 14.84
CA CYS A 68 -1.89 -24.48 14.55
C CYS A 68 -1.50 -25.41 13.39
N SER A 69 -2.18 -26.54 13.21
CA SER A 69 -2.01 -27.48 12.09
C SER A 69 -3.13 -27.40 11.05
N GLY A 70 -4.11 -26.53 11.27
CA GLY A 70 -5.26 -26.38 10.40
C GLY A 70 -4.90 -25.78 9.04
N THR A 71 -5.69 -26.14 8.03
CA THR A 71 -5.70 -25.44 6.75
C THR A 71 -7.02 -24.69 6.63
N VAL A 72 -6.95 -23.37 6.45
CA VAL A 72 -8.12 -22.51 6.25
C VAL A 72 -8.21 -22.15 4.79
N THR A 73 -9.39 -22.24 4.19
CA THR A 73 -9.62 -21.84 2.80
C THR A 73 -10.46 -20.58 2.77
N LEU A 74 -9.91 -19.49 2.26
CA LEU A 74 -10.61 -18.21 2.15
C LEU A 74 -10.95 -17.92 0.68
N PRO A 75 -12.21 -17.55 0.37
CA PRO A 75 -12.56 -17.06 -0.96
C PRO A 75 -11.89 -15.71 -1.24
N ASP A 76 -11.76 -15.37 -2.51
CA ASP A 76 -11.09 -14.13 -2.92
C ASP A 76 -11.87 -12.88 -2.48
N SER A 77 -13.20 -13.03 -2.42
CA SER A 77 -14.16 -12.06 -1.90
C SER A 77 -14.16 -11.92 -0.37
N TYR A 78 -13.31 -12.66 0.35
CA TYR A 78 -13.21 -12.51 1.80
C TYR A 78 -12.48 -11.20 2.14
N LEU A 79 -13.23 -10.24 2.71
CA LEU A 79 -12.73 -8.94 3.17
C LEU A 79 -11.85 -8.21 2.13
N PRO A 80 -12.38 -7.95 0.92
CA PRO A 80 -11.59 -7.48 -0.22
C PRO A 80 -10.93 -6.12 0.05
N ASN A 81 -11.58 -5.27 0.85
CA ASN A 81 -11.13 -3.91 1.15
C ASN A 81 -9.92 -3.86 2.09
N ILE A 82 -9.73 -4.87 2.92
CA ILE A 82 -8.62 -4.94 3.89
C ILE A 82 -7.61 -6.04 3.54
N ARG A 83 -7.82 -6.72 2.42
CA ARG A 83 -6.94 -7.80 2.00
C ARG A 83 -5.59 -7.23 1.57
N GLN A 84 -4.54 -7.74 2.20
CA GLN A 84 -3.17 -7.41 1.87
C GLN A 84 -2.45 -8.66 1.39
N ARG A 85 -1.69 -8.56 0.29
CA ARG A 85 -0.92 -9.69 -0.26
C ARG A 85 0.21 -10.09 0.69
N ASN A 86 0.93 -9.09 1.20
CA ASN A 86 2.01 -9.27 2.16
C ASN A 86 1.48 -8.94 3.57
N PRO A 87 1.82 -9.74 4.60
CA PRO A 87 1.40 -9.46 5.97
C PRO A 87 1.96 -8.12 6.45
N TYR A 88 1.14 -7.40 7.22
CA TYR A 88 1.53 -6.13 7.83
C TYR A 88 2.88 -6.21 8.56
N GLY A 89 3.67 -5.13 8.45
CA GLY A 89 4.95 -4.99 9.14
C GLY A 89 6.12 -5.77 8.54
N THR A 90 5.88 -6.69 7.60
CA THR A 90 6.96 -7.40 6.88
C THR A 90 7.73 -6.45 5.97
N THR A 91 8.98 -6.79 5.63
CA THR A 91 9.79 -5.96 4.71
C THR A 91 9.13 -5.83 3.34
N LYS A 92 8.49 -6.92 2.86
CA LYS A 92 7.73 -6.91 1.61
C LYS A 92 6.51 -6.00 1.69
N TRP A 93 5.82 -6.01 2.83
CA TRP A 93 4.69 -5.10 3.05
C TRP A 93 5.12 -3.65 3.08
N PHE A 94 6.25 -3.31 3.73
CA PHE A 94 6.78 -1.95 3.71
C PHE A 94 7.10 -1.49 2.29
N LYS A 95 7.73 -2.34 1.46
CA LYS A 95 7.99 -2.03 0.05
C LYS A 95 6.69 -1.71 -0.70
N ASP A 96 5.65 -2.53 -0.53
CA ASP A 96 4.35 -2.29 -1.17
C ASP A 96 3.63 -1.05 -0.63
N TYR A 97 3.78 -0.79 0.67
CA TYR A 97 3.24 0.39 1.32
C TYR A 97 3.88 1.67 0.79
N TYR A 98 5.21 1.75 0.73
CA TYR A 98 5.91 2.90 0.19
C TYR A 98 5.60 3.14 -1.29
N ARG A 99 5.43 2.08 -2.10
CA ARG A 99 4.98 2.20 -3.49
C ARG A 99 3.59 2.82 -3.60
N ARG A 100 2.63 2.37 -2.79
CA ARG A 100 1.28 2.95 -2.76
C ARG A 100 1.30 4.39 -2.30
N ASN A 101 2.00 4.68 -1.21
CA ASN A 101 2.12 6.03 -0.68
C ASN A 101 2.78 6.99 -1.68
N ALA A 102 3.77 6.53 -2.47
CA ALA A 102 4.37 7.33 -3.53
C ALA A 102 3.36 7.67 -4.63
N VAL A 103 2.51 6.72 -5.04
CA VAL A 103 1.44 6.96 -6.02
C VAL A 103 0.37 7.89 -5.46
N GLU A 104 -0.07 7.69 -4.22
CA GLU A 104 -1.06 8.53 -3.55
C GLU A 104 -0.56 9.97 -3.38
N SER A 105 0.72 10.12 -3.01
CA SER A 105 1.39 11.42 -2.93
C SER A 105 1.47 12.09 -4.30
N ALA A 106 1.88 11.36 -5.35
CA ALA A 106 1.90 11.89 -6.71
C ALA A 106 0.50 12.31 -7.19
N ASN A 107 -0.54 11.51 -6.92
CA ASN A 107 -1.92 11.84 -7.24
C ASN A 107 -2.41 13.09 -6.49
N SER A 108 -2.07 13.24 -5.21
CA SER A 108 -2.39 14.45 -4.45
C SER A 108 -1.68 15.66 -5.03
N GLN A 109 -0.38 15.55 -5.30
CA GLN A 109 0.41 16.64 -5.87
C GLN A 109 -0.10 17.04 -7.26
N LEU A 110 -0.54 16.09 -8.10
CA LEU A 110 -1.15 16.40 -9.39
C LEU A 110 -2.46 17.16 -9.24
N ARG A 111 -3.30 16.77 -8.28
CA ARG A 111 -4.55 17.48 -7.96
C ARG A 111 -4.30 18.88 -7.41
N ASP A 112 -3.26 19.05 -6.59
CA ASP A 112 -2.95 20.33 -5.93
C ASP A 112 -2.18 21.27 -6.87
N ALA A 113 -1.27 20.76 -7.71
CA ALA A 113 -0.47 21.55 -8.65
C ALA A 113 -1.27 22.04 -9.86
N GLN A 114 -2.33 21.32 -10.24
CA GLN A 114 -3.33 21.77 -11.19
C GLN A 114 -4.69 21.37 -10.62
N PRO A 115 -5.51 22.31 -10.13
CA PRO A 115 -6.86 22.00 -9.69
C PRO A 115 -7.69 21.60 -10.91
N LEU A 116 -7.57 20.33 -11.31
CA LEU A 116 -8.37 19.65 -12.32
C LEU A 116 -9.76 19.38 -11.74
N GLU A 117 -10.41 20.42 -11.24
CA GLU A 117 -11.74 20.36 -10.70
C GLU A 117 -12.75 20.07 -11.82
N ARG A 118 -13.93 19.62 -11.42
CA ARG A 118 -15.02 19.35 -12.35
C ARG A 118 -15.36 20.63 -13.12
N GLY A 119 -15.18 20.60 -14.45
CA GLY A 119 -15.40 21.75 -15.33
C GLY A 119 -14.14 22.53 -15.71
N TYR A 120 -12.95 22.12 -15.24
CA TYR A 120 -11.67 22.70 -15.66
C TYR A 120 -11.49 22.64 -17.19
N THR A 121 -11.80 21.48 -17.80
CA THR A 121 -11.98 21.39 -19.24
C THR A 121 -13.45 21.53 -19.60
N ARG A 122 -13.75 22.50 -20.47
CA ARG A 122 -15.06 22.63 -21.14
C ARG A 122 -15.23 21.62 -22.29
N VAL A 123 -14.16 20.92 -22.65
CA VAL A 123 -14.14 19.97 -23.75
C VAL A 123 -14.31 18.55 -23.25
N PHE A 124 -15.43 17.92 -23.59
CA PHE A 124 -15.70 16.54 -23.25
C PHE A 124 -14.98 15.58 -24.21
N GLY A 125 -14.48 14.47 -23.66
CA GLY A 125 -13.89 13.38 -24.46
C GLY A 125 -12.64 12.78 -23.82
N ARG A 126 -12.55 11.45 -23.86
CA ARG A 126 -11.46 10.68 -23.23
C ARG A 126 -10.09 11.04 -23.81
N ILE A 127 -9.98 11.19 -25.13
CA ILE A 127 -8.72 11.51 -25.81
C ILE A 127 -8.21 12.90 -25.39
N LYS A 128 -9.09 13.90 -25.39
CA LYS A 128 -8.73 15.29 -25.08
C LYS A 128 -8.33 15.45 -23.62
N ASN A 129 -9.06 14.81 -22.71
CA ASN A 129 -8.69 14.77 -21.28
C ASN A 129 -7.40 13.97 -21.05
N ALA A 130 -7.13 12.93 -21.83
CA ALA A 130 -5.87 12.20 -21.76
C ALA A 130 -4.67 13.06 -22.19
N PHE A 131 -4.82 13.89 -23.24
CA PHE A 131 -3.80 14.86 -23.63
C PHE A 131 -3.50 15.86 -22.51
N LEU A 132 -4.54 16.46 -21.91
CA LEU A 132 -4.36 17.36 -20.78
C LEU A 132 -3.61 16.68 -19.63
N LEU A 133 -4.08 15.50 -19.22
CA LEU A 133 -3.43 14.72 -18.17
C LEU A 133 -1.97 14.41 -18.50
N GLY A 134 -1.67 14.08 -19.76
CA GLY A 134 -0.31 13.85 -20.25
C GLY A 134 0.60 15.06 -20.05
N PHE A 135 0.15 16.25 -20.43
CA PHE A 135 0.89 17.50 -20.21
C PHE A 135 1.06 17.82 -18.71
N THR A 136 0.03 17.57 -17.89
CA THR A 136 0.11 17.78 -16.44
C THR A 136 1.15 16.85 -15.81
N ILE A 137 1.17 15.57 -16.18
CA ILE A 137 2.18 14.60 -15.72
C ILE A 137 3.57 15.00 -16.19
N PHE A 138 3.73 15.45 -17.44
CA PHE A 138 5.00 15.92 -17.97
C PHE A 138 5.55 17.10 -17.15
N ALA A 139 4.74 18.14 -16.93
CA ALA A 139 5.12 19.31 -16.13
C ALA A 139 5.45 18.93 -14.68
N HIS A 140 4.69 18.01 -14.09
CA HIS A 140 4.95 17.50 -12.75
C HIS A 140 6.30 16.76 -12.67
N ASN A 141 6.56 15.84 -13.60
CA ASN A 141 7.82 15.10 -13.67
C ASN A 141 9.01 16.05 -13.83
N GLN A 142 8.89 17.06 -14.70
CA GLN A 142 9.93 18.09 -14.88
C GLN A 142 10.20 18.82 -13.56
N ARG A 143 9.16 19.24 -12.82
CA ARG A 143 9.31 19.89 -11.51
C ARG A 143 9.99 18.97 -10.48
N CYS A 144 9.66 17.68 -10.44
CA CYS A 144 10.31 16.72 -9.55
C CYS A 144 11.81 16.56 -9.86
N ILE A 145 12.17 16.46 -11.14
CA ILE A 145 13.57 16.35 -11.58
C ILE A 145 14.34 17.60 -11.17
N VAL A 146 13.81 18.78 -11.47
CA VAL A 146 14.46 20.07 -11.13
C VAL A 146 14.63 20.21 -9.62
N ASN A 147 13.58 19.94 -8.84
CA ASN A 147 13.64 20.00 -7.38
C ASN A 147 14.67 19.02 -6.81
N HIS A 148 14.82 17.82 -7.39
CA HIS A 148 15.84 16.86 -6.96
C HIS A 148 17.26 17.43 -7.06
N PHE A 149 17.59 18.06 -8.18
CA PHE A 149 18.89 18.71 -8.37
C PHE A 149 19.06 19.93 -7.46
N HIS A 150 18.04 20.77 -7.34
CA HIS A 150 18.08 21.96 -6.49
C HIS A 150 18.30 21.60 -5.01
N LEU A 151 17.56 20.61 -4.49
CA LEU A 151 17.71 20.14 -3.11
C LEU A 151 19.09 19.53 -2.83
N ARG A 152 19.74 18.99 -3.87
CA ARG A 152 21.11 18.45 -3.80
C ARG A 152 22.19 19.47 -4.11
N ARG A 153 21.82 20.73 -4.38
CA ARG A 153 22.74 21.80 -4.82
C ARG A 153 23.57 21.38 -6.04
N GLN A 154 22.96 20.63 -6.94
CA GLN A 154 23.57 20.16 -8.18
C GLN A 154 23.01 20.96 -9.37
N ASN A 155 23.83 21.10 -10.41
CA ASN A 155 23.39 21.72 -11.65
C ASN A 155 22.39 20.81 -12.37
N VAL A 156 21.30 21.40 -12.88
CA VAL A 156 20.33 20.68 -13.71
C VAL A 156 20.98 20.42 -15.08
N PRO A 157 20.98 19.18 -15.58
CA PRO A 157 21.54 18.87 -16.89
C PRO A 157 20.81 19.62 -18.03
N PRO A 158 21.54 20.05 -19.10
CA PRO A 158 20.98 20.87 -20.17
C PRO A 158 19.86 20.21 -20.98
N GLN A 159 19.76 18.87 -20.96
CA GLN A 159 18.67 18.12 -21.56
C GLN A 159 17.30 18.31 -20.87
N PHE A 160 17.27 18.95 -19.69
CA PHE A 160 16.04 19.32 -18.99
C PHE A 160 15.94 20.84 -18.87
N PRO A 161 15.83 21.59 -19.99
CA PRO A 161 15.88 23.04 -19.96
C PRO A 161 14.73 23.59 -19.10
N LEU A 162 15.09 24.49 -18.19
CA LEU A 162 14.15 25.25 -17.37
C LEU A 162 13.53 26.33 -18.26
N THR A 163 12.23 26.27 -18.54
CA THR A 163 11.51 27.54 -18.61
C THR A 163 11.44 28.02 -17.16
N HIS A 164 12.30 28.97 -16.80
CA HIS A 164 12.22 29.70 -15.54
C HIS A 164 10.85 30.35 -15.45
N ARG A 165 9.86 29.64 -14.91
CA ARG A 165 8.72 30.29 -14.29
C ARG A 165 9.22 30.67 -12.90
N PRO A 166 9.40 31.97 -12.60
CA PRO A 166 9.73 32.36 -11.23
C PRO A 166 8.72 31.69 -10.30
N LEU A 167 9.21 31.06 -9.24
CA LEU A 167 8.39 30.64 -8.12
C LEU A 167 7.76 31.94 -7.58
N THR A 168 6.56 32.27 -8.05
CA THR A 168 5.69 33.13 -7.26
C THR A 168 5.58 32.44 -5.91
N PRO A 169 5.73 33.16 -4.78
CA PRO A 169 5.46 32.57 -3.49
C PRO A 169 3.99 32.14 -3.50
N ASP A 170 3.73 30.85 -3.71
CA ASP A 170 2.45 30.20 -3.43
C ASP A 170 2.30 30.12 -1.90
N THR A 171 2.22 31.28 -1.30
CA THR A 171 1.74 31.51 0.06
C THR A 171 0.47 32.36 -0.04
N GLN A 172 -0.37 32.09 -1.02
CA GLN A 172 -1.79 32.42 -0.87
C GLN A 172 -2.47 31.13 -0.43
N ALA A 173 -2.81 31.11 0.86
CA ALA A 173 -3.76 30.14 1.39
C ALA A 173 -4.93 30.05 0.40
N PRO A 174 -5.42 28.84 0.08
CA PRO A 174 -6.55 28.70 -0.83
C PRO A 174 -7.67 29.62 -0.35
N ALA A 175 -8.20 30.46 -1.26
CA ALA A 175 -9.31 31.35 -0.96
C ALA A 175 -10.38 30.55 -0.20
N PRO A 176 -10.97 31.11 0.88
CA PRO A 176 -11.92 30.37 1.70
C PRO A 176 -13.02 29.82 0.79
N ARG A 177 -13.18 28.49 0.80
CA ARG A 177 -14.28 27.84 0.11
C ARG A 177 -15.56 28.35 0.74
N HIS A 178 -16.24 29.28 0.06
CA HIS A 178 -17.61 29.63 0.40
C HIS A 178 -18.46 28.40 0.15
N THR A 179 -18.78 27.68 1.22
CA THR A 179 -19.83 26.67 1.24
C THR A 179 -21.11 27.41 0.90
N THR A 180 -21.55 27.36 -0.35
CA THR A 180 -22.88 27.81 -0.74
C THR A 180 -23.86 26.78 -0.21
N THR A 181 -24.21 26.90 1.06
CA THR A 181 -25.34 26.20 1.66
C THR A 181 -26.57 26.72 0.95
N ARG A 182 -27.07 25.96 -0.02
CA ARG A 182 -28.31 26.27 -0.72
C ARG A 182 -29.44 26.24 0.31
N PRO A 183 -30.18 27.33 0.56
CA PRO A 183 -31.27 27.30 1.52
C PRO A 183 -32.33 26.31 1.03
N ARG A 184 -32.74 25.42 1.94
CA ARG A 184 -33.82 24.45 1.70
C ARG A 184 -35.11 25.24 1.51
N ALA A 185 -35.76 25.05 0.35
CA ALA A 185 -37.06 25.67 0.09
C ALA A 185 -38.08 25.22 1.16
N PRO A 186 -38.92 26.11 1.68
CA PRO A 186 -40.01 25.73 2.58
C PRO A 186 -40.99 24.85 1.81
N SER A 187 -41.34 23.71 2.41
CA SER A 187 -42.45 22.87 1.99
C SER A 187 -43.75 23.65 2.16
N GLY A 188 -44.39 23.98 1.04
CA GLY A 188 -45.82 24.29 1.00
C GLY A 188 -46.65 23.02 1.03
#